data_AF-A0A2G2F8F9-F1
#
_entry.id   AF-A0A2G2F8F9-F1
#
_cell.length_a   1.000
_cell.length_b   1.000
_cell.length_c   1.000
_cell.angle_alpha   90.00
_cell.angle_beta   90.00
_cell.angle_gamma   90.00
#
_symmetry.space_group_name_H-M   'P 1'
#
loop_
_entity.id
_entity.type
_entity.pdbx_description
1 polymer ?
#
loop_
_entity_poly.entity_id
_entity_poly.type
_entity_poly.pdbx_seq_one_letter_code
_entity_poly.pdbx_strand_id
1 'polypeptide(L)'
;MKYLFHINHPAQYHLFKHTLKDIEKNGHELLIIAKNKDVLTQLLDNDGVNYINTHSKGKEGNLFSLFINFINQYKIIKKHCQKFRPDVLVGTSFILPRISRKLKIDYINVVEDDASVIPLYAKLSFPNSTHILAPHICKIGKWENKKIGYNSYHEFAFLHPDHFLADENIAKNYLDLSQKNFIIRFTAFNAHHDYGKHGIDTKTTNELIKELLPHGNVFISSEKEIPRSLEQYRLVINPNDIHHVIAHSSMVIGDSQSMAMEAASLGIPSLRLNDYAGRISVLEELEHTYSLTFGFLPKQKKEFFEKLNELIQTTNLKEKFLKRKRQLINDKINTHQLISWLLLSYPKSLDQLKNDKDFSLKKTGIKPGTSSTFELRKGNTKKSLLLILLYFSILLFFYLFPFSDSLSLNRQHYKSFRGDHIIHFFVFAPIPFLILPLFLRQIKFRWLKASLLGVLIAALFEITHLLLPYRSFTFQDLMANILGVFIGGATLYFFGLFSKK
;
A
#
# COMPACT_ATOMS: atom_id res chain seq x y z
N MET A 1 -11.75 -8.87 -13.13
CA MET A 1 -11.31 -7.55 -12.62
C MET A 1 -9.81 -7.42 -12.80
N LYS A 2 -9.26 -6.20 -12.67
CA LYS A 2 -7.83 -5.90 -12.77
C LYS A 2 -7.28 -5.50 -11.40
N TYR A 3 -6.30 -6.23 -10.87
CA TYR A 3 -5.66 -5.91 -9.59
C TYR A 3 -4.23 -5.42 -9.79
N LEU A 4 -3.85 -4.38 -9.06
CA LEU A 4 -2.45 -3.97 -8.96
C LEU A 4 -1.97 -4.18 -7.53
N PHE A 5 -0.98 -5.05 -7.37
CA PHE A 5 -0.30 -5.30 -6.10
C PHE A 5 1.00 -4.51 -6.04
N HIS A 6 1.22 -3.80 -4.94
CA HIS A 6 2.49 -3.15 -4.66
C HIS A 6 3.19 -3.84 -3.49
N ILE A 7 4.23 -4.61 -3.80
CA ILE A 7 4.95 -5.46 -2.86
C ILE A 7 6.30 -4.82 -2.54
N ASN A 8 6.47 -4.39 -1.29
CA ASN A 8 7.61 -3.61 -0.82
C ASN A 8 8.53 -4.36 0.14
N HIS A 9 8.18 -5.59 0.51
CA HIS A 9 8.89 -6.41 1.50
C HIS A 9 8.71 -7.91 1.23
N PRO A 10 9.70 -8.78 1.55
CA PRO A 10 9.54 -10.24 1.51
C PRO A 10 8.27 -10.74 2.21
N ALA A 11 8.00 -10.27 3.43
CA ALA A 11 6.79 -10.63 4.19
C ALA A 11 5.48 -10.32 3.42
N GLN A 12 5.44 -9.22 2.65
CA GLN A 12 4.27 -8.90 1.83
C GLN A 12 4.14 -9.83 0.63
N TYR A 13 5.26 -10.31 0.06
CA TYR A 13 5.20 -11.33 -0.97
C TYR A 13 4.64 -12.64 -0.41
N HIS A 14 5.14 -13.10 0.73
CA HIS A 14 4.63 -14.30 1.39
C HIS A 14 3.14 -14.18 1.72
N LEU A 15 2.68 -13.03 2.22
CA LEU A 15 1.27 -12.74 2.46
C LEU A 15 0.39 -12.94 1.21
N PHE A 16 0.87 -12.54 0.03
CA PHE A 16 0.05 -12.55 -1.19
C PHE A 16 0.33 -13.71 -2.14
N LYS A 17 1.44 -14.44 -2.05
CA LYS A 17 1.88 -15.40 -3.10
C LYS A 17 0.80 -16.41 -3.53
N HIS A 18 0.01 -16.93 -2.59
CA HIS A 18 -1.10 -17.84 -2.89
C HIS A 18 -2.31 -17.08 -3.47
N THR A 19 -2.63 -15.90 -2.93
CA THR A 19 -3.71 -15.03 -3.42
C THR A 19 -3.47 -14.56 -4.86
N LEU A 20 -2.21 -14.25 -5.22
CA LEU A 20 -1.87 -13.84 -6.59
C LEU A 20 -2.21 -14.97 -7.58
N LYS A 21 -1.87 -16.22 -7.25
CA LYS A 21 -2.20 -17.41 -8.05
C LYS A 21 -3.71 -17.60 -8.17
N ASP A 22 -4.47 -17.39 -7.09
CA ASP A 22 -5.93 -17.49 -7.12
C ASP A 22 -6.57 -16.43 -8.03
N ILE A 23 -6.09 -15.20 -7.98
CA ILE A 23 -6.57 -14.10 -8.82
C ILE A 23 -6.37 -14.46 -10.31
N GLU A 24 -5.17 -14.91 -10.68
CA GLU A 24 -4.87 -15.32 -12.05
C GLU A 24 -5.71 -16.52 -12.49
N LYS A 25 -5.81 -17.57 -11.64
CA LYS A 25 -6.59 -18.78 -11.93
C LYS A 25 -8.09 -18.50 -12.13
N ASN A 26 -8.63 -17.48 -11.47
CA ASN A 26 -10.02 -17.06 -11.63
C ASN A 26 -10.22 -16.05 -12.78
N GLY A 27 -9.24 -15.89 -13.68
CA GLY A 27 -9.37 -15.08 -14.90
C GLY A 27 -9.34 -13.57 -14.65
N HIS A 28 -8.86 -13.12 -13.48
CA HIS A 28 -8.62 -11.71 -13.22
C HIS A 28 -7.23 -11.32 -13.75
N GLU A 29 -7.08 -10.08 -14.23
CA GLU A 29 -5.79 -9.59 -14.69
C GLU A 29 -4.98 -9.06 -13.51
N LEU A 30 -3.69 -9.40 -13.47
CA LEU A 30 -2.80 -9.04 -12.38
C LEU A 30 -1.65 -8.17 -12.88
N LEU A 31 -1.31 -7.13 -12.10
CA LEU A 31 -0.10 -6.35 -12.28
C LEU A 31 0.64 -6.24 -10.94
N ILE A 32 1.85 -6.80 -10.88
CA ILE A 32 2.69 -6.73 -9.69
C ILE A 32 3.74 -5.66 -9.89
N ILE A 33 3.86 -4.78 -8.91
CA ILE A 33 4.95 -3.81 -8.82
C ILE A 33 5.73 -4.11 -7.55
N ALA A 34 7.05 -4.28 -7.70
CA ALA A 34 7.94 -4.51 -6.59
C ALA A 34 9.14 -3.56 -6.62
N LYS A 35 9.90 -3.52 -5.52
CA LYS A 35 11.19 -2.82 -5.42
C LYS A 35 12.28 -3.79 -4.98
N ASN A 36 13.52 -3.50 -5.35
CA ASN A 36 14.67 -4.19 -4.75
C ASN A 36 14.72 -3.82 -3.27
N LYS A 37 14.38 -4.76 -2.40
CA LYS A 37 14.58 -4.69 -0.96
C LYS A 37 14.86 -6.09 -0.44
N ASP A 38 16.01 -6.26 0.21
CA ASP A 38 16.42 -7.54 0.80
C ASP A 38 16.32 -8.68 -0.23
N VAL A 39 15.82 -9.85 0.17
CA VAL A 39 15.62 -11.04 -0.66
C VAL A 39 14.37 -11.01 -1.56
N LEU A 40 13.62 -9.90 -1.61
CA LEU A 40 12.30 -9.87 -2.27
C LEU A 40 12.35 -10.23 -3.76
N THR A 41 13.30 -9.69 -4.52
CA THR A 41 13.39 -10.03 -5.96
C THR A 41 13.83 -11.46 -6.18
N GLN A 42 14.74 -11.97 -5.35
CA GLN A 42 15.13 -13.39 -5.39
C GLN A 42 13.93 -14.31 -5.16
N LEU A 43 13.07 -14.00 -4.18
CA LEU A 43 11.83 -14.75 -3.93
C LEU A 43 10.90 -14.74 -5.14
N LEU A 44 10.68 -13.56 -5.75
CA LEU A 44 9.82 -13.39 -6.92
C LEU A 44 10.38 -14.13 -8.14
N ASP A 45 11.68 -14.00 -8.39
CA ASP A 45 12.37 -14.61 -9.53
C ASP A 45 12.38 -16.15 -9.39
N ASN A 46 12.67 -16.68 -8.20
CA ASN A 46 12.66 -18.11 -7.91
C ASN A 46 11.28 -18.75 -8.11
N ASP A 47 10.20 -18.03 -7.76
CA ASP A 47 8.82 -18.49 -7.93
C ASP A 47 8.27 -18.21 -9.34
N GLY A 48 9.07 -17.63 -10.25
CA GLY A 48 8.66 -17.33 -11.63
C GLY A 48 7.61 -16.22 -11.75
N VAL A 49 7.57 -15.29 -10.79
CA VAL A 49 6.55 -14.24 -10.71
C VAL A 49 6.93 -13.06 -11.61
N ASN A 50 6.04 -12.67 -12.51
CA ASN A 50 6.24 -11.49 -13.34
C ASN A 50 5.92 -10.19 -12.58
N TYR A 51 6.90 -9.30 -12.43
CA TYR A 51 6.71 -8.00 -11.76
C TYR A 51 7.43 -6.86 -12.48
N ILE A 52 6.95 -5.64 -12.23
CA ILE A 52 7.63 -4.41 -12.62
C ILE A 52 8.48 -3.95 -11.46
N ASN A 53 9.78 -3.89 -11.69
CA ASN A 53 10.73 -3.35 -10.73
C ASN A 53 10.76 -1.81 -10.80
N THR A 54 10.56 -1.16 -9.65
CA THR A 54 10.56 0.31 -9.53
C THR A 54 11.82 0.87 -8.88
N HIS A 55 12.86 0.05 -8.69
CA HIS A 55 14.10 0.50 -8.08
C HIS A 55 14.78 1.61 -8.90
N SER A 56 15.13 2.70 -8.22
CA SER A 56 15.97 3.77 -8.75
C SER A 56 17.42 3.51 -8.34
N LYS A 57 18.34 3.43 -9.30
CA LYS A 57 19.80 3.24 -9.11
C LYS A 57 20.52 4.43 -8.41
N GLY A 58 19.87 5.15 -7.48
CA GLY A 58 20.41 6.33 -6.82
C GLY A 58 20.96 6.00 -5.42
N LYS A 59 22.11 6.60 -5.06
CA LYS A 59 22.68 6.50 -3.70
C LYS A 59 21.63 6.96 -2.66
N GLU A 60 21.24 6.05 -1.78
CA GLU A 60 20.46 6.36 -0.58
C GLU A 60 21.38 7.10 0.39
N GLY A 61 20.98 8.28 0.88
CA GLY A 61 21.78 8.97 1.90
C GLY A 61 21.20 10.28 2.40
N ASN A 62 20.66 11.13 1.52
CA ASN A 62 20.14 12.45 1.91
C ASN A 62 18.63 12.59 1.69
N LEU A 63 17.93 13.35 2.54
CA LEU A 63 16.46 13.56 2.49
C LEU A 63 15.95 13.98 1.10
N PHE A 64 16.74 14.76 0.37
CA PHE A 64 16.42 15.17 -1.01
C PHE A 64 16.36 13.96 -1.96
N SER A 65 17.31 13.02 -1.86
CA SER A 65 17.31 11.79 -2.68
C SER A 65 16.08 10.92 -2.39
N LEU A 66 15.67 10.79 -1.13
CA LEU A 66 14.45 10.07 -0.74
C LEU A 66 13.20 10.73 -1.35
N PHE A 67 13.13 12.06 -1.34
CA PHE A 67 12.02 12.80 -1.94
C PHE A 67 11.95 12.64 -3.46
N ILE A 68 13.09 12.74 -4.16
CA ILE A 68 13.17 12.51 -5.60
C ILE A 68 12.78 11.07 -5.94
N ASN A 69 13.28 10.07 -5.18
CA ASN A 69 12.92 8.67 -5.36
C ASN A 69 11.41 8.45 -5.17
N PHE A 70 10.81 9.07 -4.16
CA PHE A 70 9.36 9.03 -3.94
C PHE A 70 8.57 9.62 -5.13
N ILE A 71 8.99 10.77 -5.67
CA ILE A 71 8.35 11.38 -6.84
C ILE A 71 8.48 10.47 -8.06
N ASN A 72 9.65 9.90 -8.29
CA ASN A 72 9.91 9.02 -9.43
C ASN A 72 9.06 7.76 -9.35
N GLN A 73 9.04 7.09 -8.19
CA GLN A 73 8.17 5.93 -7.98
C GLN A 73 6.69 6.30 -8.14
N TYR A 74 6.26 7.45 -7.61
CA TYR A 74 4.89 7.92 -7.81
C TYR A 74 4.54 8.10 -9.30
N LYS A 75 5.43 8.71 -10.09
CA LYS A 75 5.23 8.89 -11.54
C LYS A 75 5.14 7.54 -12.27
N ILE A 76 6.05 6.61 -11.97
CA ILE A 76 6.11 5.28 -12.59
C ILE A 76 4.85 4.49 -12.26
N ILE A 77 4.53 4.33 -10.97
CA ILE A 77 3.36 3.58 -10.52
C ILE A 77 2.08 4.20 -11.07
N LYS A 78 1.96 5.54 -11.06
CA LYS A 78 0.80 6.23 -11.64
C LYS A 78 0.68 5.96 -13.14
N LYS A 79 1.77 5.96 -13.91
CA LYS A 79 1.78 5.63 -15.34
C LYS A 79 1.26 4.21 -15.56
N HIS A 80 1.70 3.25 -14.76
CA HIS A 80 1.21 1.88 -14.81
C HIS A 80 -0.27 1.78 -14.44
N CYS A 81 -0.74 2.45 -13.38
CA CYS A 81 -2.17 2.53 -13.06
C CYS A 81 -2.99 3.12 -14.22
N GLN A 82 -2.49 4.16 -14.90
CA GLN A 82 -3.22 4.78 -16.01
C GLN A 82 -3.28 3.90 -17.28
N LYS A 83 -2.21 3.12 -17.54
CA LYS A 83 -2.14 2.18 -18.65
C LYS A 83 -2.97 0.93 -18.38
N PHE A 84 -2.74 0.30 -17.23
CA PHE A 84 -3.38 -0.96 -16.82
C PHE A 84 -4.84 -0.77 -16.41
N ARG A 85 -5.16 0.39 -15.82
CA ARG A 85 -6.49 0.73 -15.26
C ARG A 85 -6.98 -0.31 -14.25
N PRO A 86 -6.26 -0.52 -13.14
CA PRO A 86 -6.70 -1.46 -12.12
C PRO A 86 -8.04 -1.00 -11.54
N ASP A 87 -8.89 -1.96 -11.21
CA ASP A 87 -10.13 -1.76 -10.46
C ASP A 87 -9.82 -1.61 -8.97
N VAL A 88 -8.82 -2.37 -8.48
CA VAL A 88 -8.39 -2.39 -7.08
C VAL A 88 -6.87 -2.35 -6.96
N LEU A 89 -6.37 -1.49 -6.09
CA LEU A 89 -4.98 -1.45 -5.63
C LEU A 89 -4.87 -2.21 -4.30
N VAL A 90 -3.83 -3.02 -4.14
CA VAL A 90 -3.62 -3.83 -2.92
C VAL A 90 -2.17 -3.72 -2.45
N GLY A 91 -1.97 -3.66 -1.13
CA GLY A 91 -0.65 -3.79 -0.49
C GLY A 91 -0.41 -2.77 0.61
N THR A 92 0.85 -2.63 1.02
CA THR A 92 1.30 -1.67 2.04
C THR A 92 2.20 -0.64 1.35
N SER A 93 1.71 0.58 1.15
CA SER A 93 2.40 1.60 0.36
C SER A 93 2.14 3.04 0.81
N PHE A 94 3.20 3.86 0.79
CA PHE A 94 3.11 5.32 0.90
C PHE A 94 2.59 6.02 -0.38
N ILE A 95 2.60 5.30 -1.51
CA ILE A 95 2.34 5.85 -2.84
C ILE A 95 0.91 5.56 -3.29
N LEU A 96 0.48 4.30 -3.15
CA LEU A 96 -0.86 3.86 -3.57
C LEU A 96 -2.01 4.71 -2.98
N PRO A 97 -2.02 5.12 -1.70
CA PRO A 97 -3.10 5.95 -1.17
C PRO A 97 -3.30 7.27 -1.95
N ARG A 98 -2.20 7.92 -2.36
CA ARG A 98 -2.28 9.16 -3.16
C ARG A 98 -2.74 8.88 -4.59
N ILE A 99 -2.36 7.75 -5.17
CA ILE A 99 -2.77 7.33 -6.52
C ILE A 99 -4.26 6.96 -6.51
N SER A 100 -4.69 6.15 -5.54
CA SER A 100 -6.07 5.78 -5.26
C SER A 100 -6.98 7.00 -5.26
N ARG A 101 -6.68 7.99 -4.40
CA ARG A 101 -7.46 9.24 -4.35
C ARG A 101 -7.48 10.00 -5.69
N LYS A 102 -6.33 10.08 -6.38
CA LYS A 102 -6.21 10.87 -7.61
C LYS A 102 -6.91 10.22 -8.80
N LEU A 103 -6.84 8.90 -8.91
CA LEU A 103 -7.39 8.13 -10.02
C LEU A 103 -8.76 7.51 -9.70
N LYS A 104 -9.24 7.65 -8.45
CA LYS A 104 -10.46 7.02 -7.92
C LYS A 104 -10.48 5.51 -8.09
N ILE A 105 -9.38 4.89 -7.70
CA ILE A 105 -9.25 3.44 -7.71
C ILE A 105 -9.32 2.99 -6.27
N ASP A 106 -10.09 1.95 -5.98
CA ASP A 106 -10.18 1.46 -4.62
C ASP A 106 -8.82 0.95 -4.15
N TYR A 107 -8.45 1.27 -2.91
CA TYR A 107 -7.20 0.83 -2.32
C TYR A 107 -7.47 0.13 -1.01
N ILE A 108 -7.11 -1.15 -1.00
CA ILE A 108 -7.08 -2.00 0.19
C ILE A 108 -5.66 -1.96 0.73
N ASN A 109 -5.48 -1.16 1.76
CA ASN A 109 -4.22 -1.04 2.48
C ASN A 109 -4.12 -2.18 3.48
N VAL A 110 -3.14 -3.06 3.31
CA VAL A 110 -2.99 -4.25 4.15
C VAL A 110 -1.90 -4.01 5.18
N VAL A 111 -2.22 -4.12 6.47
CA VAL A 111 -1.32 -3.81 7.59
C VAL A 111 -1.54 -4.73 8.78
N GLU A 112 -0.49 -4.92 9.57
CA GLU A 112 -0.49 -5.75 10.79
C GLU A 112 0.12 -5.04 12.00
N ASP A 113 0.60 -3.82 11.83
CA ASP A 113 1.08 -2.98 12.93
C ASP A 113 0.00 -2.03 13.44
N ASP A 114 0.03 -1.75 14.74
CA ASP A 114 -0.73 -0.68 15.35
C ASP A 114 -0.32 0.69 14.80
N ALA A 115 -1.30 1.59 14.63
CA ALA A 115 -1.06 2.94 14.13
C ALA A 115 -0.08 3.74 15.00
N SER A 116 0.00 3.43 16.30
CA SER A 116 0.94 4.04 17.25
C SER A 116 2.39 3.56 17.06
N VAL A 117 2.60 2.35 16.54
CA VAL A 117 3.92 1.78 16.22
C VAL A 117 4.43 2.35 14.91
N ILE A 118 3.55 2.59 13.94
CA ILE A 118 3.88 3.12 12.61
C ILE A 118 3.23 4.50 12.32
N PRO A 119 3.43 5.53 13.16
CA PRO A 119 2.64 6.76 13.12
C PRO A 119 2.80 7.56 11.82
N LEU A 120 4.00 7.58 11.24
CA LEU A 120 4.26 8.24 9.97
C LEU A 120 3.53 7.55 8.80
N TYR A 121 3.60 6.21 8.74
CA TYR A 121 2.85 5.43 7.76
C TYR A 121 1.35 5.62 7.91
N ALA A 122 0.82 5.47 9.14
CA ALA A 122 -0.60 5.66 9.42
C ALA A 122 -1.07 7.05 8.95
N LYS A 123 -0.35 8.13 9.30
CA LYS A 123 -0.69 9.50 8.92
C LYS A 123 -0.69 9.74 7.42
N LEU A 124 0.20 9.10 6.67
CA LEU A 124 0.33 9.31 5.22
C LEU A 124 -0.55 8.38 4.38
N SER A 125 -0.78 7.15 4.85
CA SER A 125 -1.42 6.10 4.08
C SER A 125 -2.91 5.92 4.43
N PHE A 126 -3.27 5.91 5.72
CA PHE A 126 -4.64 5.59 6.15
C PHE A 126 -5.70 6.61 5.70
N PRO A 127 -5.46 7.94 5.68
CA PRO A 127 -6.45 8.92 5.24
C PRO A 127 -6.98 8.70 3.82
N ASN A 128 -6.14 8.20 2.91
CA ASN A 128 -6.49 8.02 1.50
C ASN A 128 -6.63 6.54 1.11
N SER A 129 -6.65 5.62 2.09
CA SER A 129 -7.04 4.23 1.85
C SER A 129 -8.57 4.15 1.79
N THR A 130 -9.11 3.36 0.83
CA THR A 130 -10.55 3.04 0.80
C THR A 130 -10.87 2.13 1.98
N HIS A 131 -10.06 1.08 2.15
CA HIS A 131 -10.15 0.13 3.26
C HIS A 131 -8.78 -0.14 3.85
N ILE A 132 -8.76 -0.50 5.13
CA ILE A 132 -7.56 -0.93 5.85
C ILE A 132 -7.80 -2.36 6.32
N LEU A 133 -7.22 -3.33 5.64
CA LEU A 133 -7.31 -4.73 6.02
C LEU A 133 -6.26 -5.01 7.11
N ALA A 134 -6.71 -5.35 8.32
CA ALA A 134 -5.82 -5.56 9.46
C ALA A 134 -6.41 -6.55 10.48
N PRO A 135 -5.57 -7.29 11.24
CA PRO A 135 -6.05 -8.12 12.33
C PRO A 135 -6.91 -7.33 13.33
N HIS A 136 -7.92 -7.98 13.93
CA HIS A 136 -8.81 -7.34 14.90
C HIS A 136 -8.03 -6.76 16.08
N ILE A 137 -6.96 -7.44 16.51
CA ILE A 137 -6.13 -7.01 17.63
C ILE A 137 -5.35 -5.70 17.35
N CYS A 138 -5.01 -5.42 16.08
CA CYS A 138 -4.25 -4.21 15.72
C CYS A 138 -5.12 -2.96 15.80
N LYS A 139 -4.68 -1.95 16.55
CA LYS A 139 -5.40 -0.68 16.69
C LYS A 139 -5.02 0.27 15.57
N ILE A 140 -5.97 0.62 14.69
CA ILE A 140 -5.72 1.57 13.60
C ILE A 140 -6.14 3.01 13.95
N GLY A 141 -6.35 3.29 15.23
CA GLY A 141 -6.60 4.64 15.77
C GLY A 141 -7.87 5.28 15.21
N LYS A 142 -7.81 6.58 14.88
CA LYS A 142 -8.96 7.34 14.36
C LYS A 142 -9.50 6.87 13.00
N TRP A 143 -8.86 5.87 12.38
CA TRP A 143 -9.25 5.30 11.09
C TRP A 143 -10.00 3.97 11.23
N GLU A 144 -10.42 3.59 12.44
CA GLU A 144 -11.14 2.33 12.72
C GLU A 144 -12.37 2.12 11.83
N ASN A 145 -13.05 3.20 11.45
CA ASN A 145 -14.19 3.16 10.52
C ASN A 145 -13.84 2.70 9.09
N LYS A 146 -12.54 2.61 8.74
CA LYS A 146 -12.03 2.06 7.49
C LYS A 146 -11.50 0.64 7.64
N LYS A 147 -11.43 0.12 8.87
CA LYS A 147 -10.90 -1.21 9.13
C LYS A 147 -11.80 -2.27 8.52
N ILE A 148 -11.19 -3.19 7.79
CA ILE A 148 -11.72 -4.53 7.58
C ILE A 148 -10.93 -5.40 8.56
N GLY A 149 -11.53 -5.65 9.72
CA GLY A 149 -10.92 -6.46 10.78
C GLY A 149 -11.05 -7.94 10.48
N TYR A 150 -10.04 -8.73 10.87
CA TYR A 150 -10.11 -10.19 10.80
C TYR A 150 -9.39 -10.87 11.96
N ASN A 151 -9.84 -12.07 12.35
CA ASN A 151 -9.27 -12.80 13.50
C ASN A 151 -8.17 -13.78 13.04
N SER A 152 -7.04 -13.24 12.58
CA SER A 152 -5.85 -14.01 12.22
C SER A 152 -4.63 -13.07 12.05
N TYR A 153 -3.52 -13.61 11.54
CA TYR A 153 -2.26 -12.91 11.26
C TYR A 153 -1.89 -13.04 9.77
N HIS A 154 -1.00 -12.19 9.27
CA HIS A 154 -0.49 -12.30 7.91
C HIS A 154 0.24 -13.63 7.68
N GLU A 155 0.95 -14.14 8.68
CA GLU A 155 1.68 -15.41 8.61
C GLU A 155 0.78 -16.58 8.22
N PHE A 156 -0.49 -16.55 8.63
CA PHE A 156 -1.47 -17.58 8.31
C PHE A 156 -1.89 -17.56 6.82
N ALA A 157 -1.46 -16.58 6.04
CA ALA A 157 -1.64 -16.62 4.59
C ALA A 157 -0.67 -17.58 3.90
N PHE A 158 0.43 -17.95 4.55
CA PHE A 158 1.44 -18.84 3.96
C PHE A 158 1.99 -19.91 4.90
N LEU A 159 1.69 -19.89 6.20
CA LEU A 159 2.12 -20.89 7.19
C LEU A 159 0.95 -21.70 7.78
N HIS A 160 -0.29 -21.38 7.41
CA HIS A 160 -1.44 -22.21 7.81
C HIS A 160 -1.29 -23.63 7.22
N PRO A 161 -1.64 -24.69 7.96
CA PRO A 161 -1.43 -26.09 7.54
C PRO A 161 -2.11 -26.46 6.21
N ASP A 162 -3.17 -25.74 5.82
CA ASP A 162 -3.82 -25.92 4.50
C ASP A 162 -2.90 -25.58 3.32
N HIS A 163 -1.84 -24.79 3.54
CA HIS A 163 -0.95 -24.26 2.48
C HIS A 163 0.50 -24.66 2.65
N PHE A 164 0.92 -24.91 3.90
CA PHE A 164 2.31 -25.17 4.22
C PHE A 164 2.45 -26.41 5.10
N LEU A 165 3.19 -27.38 4.55
CA LEU A 165 3.72 -28.52 5.29
C LEU A 165 5.23 -28.40 5.28
N ALA A 166 5.83 -28.46 6.46
CA ALA A 166 7.28 -28.42 6.59
C ALA A 166 7.88 -29.66 5.91
N ASP A 167 8.96 -29.46 5.17
CA ASP A 167 9.65 -30.52 4.42
C ASP A 167 11.02 -30.74 5.04
N GLU A 168 11.20 -31.93 5.59
CA GLU A 168 12.43 -32.34 6.25
C GLU A 168 13.59 -32.46 5.27
N ASN A 169 13.34 -32.87 4.02
CA ASN A 169 14.40 -33.03 3.01
C ASN A 169 14.98 -31.68 2.61
N ILE A 170 14.13 -30.64 2.52
CA ILE A 170 14.59 -29.27 2.29
C ILE A 170 15.41 -28.78 3.50
N ALA A 171 14.94 -29.02 4.72
CA ALA A 171 15.65 -28.58 5.93
C ALA A 171 17.02 -29.27 6.10
N LYS A 172 17.15 -30.55 5.74
CA LYS A 172 18.41 -31.32 5.78
C LYS A 172 19.51 -30.76 4.90
N ASN A 173 19.17 -29.97 3.88
CA ASN A 173 20.18 -29.28 3.06
C ASN A 173 20.91 -28.18 3.84
N TYR A 174 20.35 -27.73 4.97
CA TYR A 174 20.85 -26.59 5.75
C TYR A 174 21.17 -26.94 7.20
N LEU A 175 20.47 -27.91 7.78
CA LEU A 175 20.53 -28.26 9.19
C LEU A 175 20.88 -29.74 9.40
N ASP A 176 21.69 -30.02 10.42
CA ASP A 176 21.81 -31.38 10.97
C ASP A 176 20.63 -31.65 11.92
N LEU A 177 19.62 -32.36 11.43
CA LEU A 177 18.40 -32.65 12.18
C LEU A 177 18.59 -33.73 13.27
N SER A 178 19.76 -34.35 13.38
CA SER A 178 20.09 -35.22 14.51
C SER A 178 20.39 -34.44 15.79
N GLN A 179 20.67 -33.14 15.67
CA GLN A 179 20.97 -32.23 16.77
C GLN A 179 19.90 -31.14 16.90
N LYS A 180 19.92 -30.42 18.02
CA LYS A 180 19.18 -29.16 18.13
C LYS A 180 19.83 -28.12 17.22
N ASN A 181 19.00 -27.27 16.62
CA ASN A 181 19.45 -26.19 15.72
C ASN A 181 18.82 -24.87 16.17
N PHE A 182 19.61 -23.86 16.46
CA PHE A 182 19.16 -22.55 16.94
C PHE A 182 19.42 -21.50 15.86
N ILE A 183 18.42 -20.66 15.57
CA ILE A 183 18.54 -19.59 14.58
C ILE A 183 18.58 -18.25 15.29
N ILE A 184 19.64 -17.48 15.10
CA ILE A 184 19.77 -16.10 15.53
C ILE A 184 19.45 -15.18 14.35
N ARG A 185 18.46 -14.29 14.48
CA ARG A 185 18.07 -13.33 13.46
C ARG A 185 18.40 -11.89 13.86
N PHE A 186 19.17 -11.21 13.00
CA PHE A 186 19.37 -9.77 13.09
C PHE A 186 18.64 -9.01 11.98
N THR A 187 17.95 -7.96 12.38
CA THR A 187 17.34 -6.95 11.53
C THR A 187 18.31 -5.80 11.30
N ALA A 188 18.16 -5.11 10.17
CA ALA A 188 18.95 -3.94 9.87
C ALA A 188 18.38 -2.64 10.47
N PHE A 189 17.15 -2.67 11.02
CA PHE A 189 16.44 -1.48 11.52
C PHE A 189 16.38 -0.32 10.51
N ASN A 190 16.20 -0.67 9.22
CA ASN A 190 16.22 0.28 8.11
C ASN A 190 14.82 0.81 7.74
N ALA A 191 13.77 0.50 8.49
CA ALA A 191 12.45 1.06 8.24
C ALA A 191 12.34 2.48 8.81
N HIS A 192 11.48 3.30 8.20
CA HIS A 192 11.23 4.68 8.63
C HIS A 192 10.77 4.82 10.09
N HIS A 193 10.27 3.75 10.71
CA HIS A 193 9.82 3.70 12.10
C HIS A 193 10.91 3.21 13.07
N ASP A 194 12.07 2.78 12.58
CA ASP A 194 13.15 2.19 13.37
C ASP A 194 14.18 3.23 13.88
N TYR A 195 13.98 4.52 13.60
CA TYR A 195 14.93 5.58 14.01
C TYR A 195 15.12 5.60 15.54
N GLY A 196 16.37 5.40 15.98
CA GLY A 196 16.76 5.37 17.39
C GLY A 196 16.40 4.07 18.13
N LYS A 197 16.11 2.98 17.40
CA LYS A 197 15.84 1.66 17.98
C LYS A 197 17.11 0.83 18.09
N HIS A 198 17.22 0.08 19.19
CA HIS A 198 18.33 -0.79 19.50
C HIS A 198 17.84 -2.23 19.62
N GLY A 199 18.61 -3.16 19.05
CA GLY A 199 18.42 -4.60 19.17
C GLY A 199 19.64 -5.26 19.80
N ILE A 200 19.97 -6.46 19.32
CA ILE A 200 21.08 -7.26 19.85
C ILE A 200 22.42 -6.71 19.34
N ASP A 201 23.33 -6.39 20.26
CA ASP A 201 24.70 -5.98 19.96
C ASP A 201 25.66 -7.17 19.86
N THR A 202 26.86 -6.95 19.31
CA THR A 202 27.87 -8.01 19.12
C THR A 202 28.25 -8.70 20.43
N LYS A 203 28.29 -7.96 21.55
CA LYS A 203 28.61 -8.54 22.87
C LYS A 203 27.54 -9.54 23.28
N THR A 204 26.26 -9.16 23.19
CA THR A 204 25.12 -10.03 23.49
C THR A 204 25.03 -11.21 22.52
N THR A 205 25.38 -11.01 21.25
CA THR A 205 25.48 -12.11 20.28
C THR A 205 26.52 -13.15 20.69
N ASN A 206 27.72 -12.73 21.11
CA ASN A 206 28.76 -13.66 21.57
C ASN A 206 28.32 -14.43 22.82
N GLU A 207 27.63 -13.76 23.75
CA GLU A 207 27.03 -14.41 24.93
C GLU A 207 25.98 -15.45 24.51
N LEU A 208 25.07 -15.12 23.59
CA LEU A 208 24.08 -16.05 23.05
C LEU A 208 24.72 -17.29 22.43
N ILE A 209 25.72 -17.10 21.57
CA ILE A 209 26.41 -18.22 20.91
C ILE A 209 27.06 -19.12 21.97
N LYS A 210 27.73 -18.54 22.96
CA LYS A 210 28.37 -19.30 24.04
C LYS A 210 27.36 -20.14 24.83
N GLU A 211 26.18 -19.59 25.14
CA GLU A 211 25.12 -20.31 25.86
C GLU A 211 24.46 -21.41 25.00
N LEU A 212 24.33 -21.20 23.69
CA LEU A 212 23.61 -22.11 22.80
C LEU A 212 24.45 -23.29 22.28
N LEU A 213 25.74 -23.08 22.01
CA LEU A 213 26.63 -24.10 21.43
C LEU A 213 26.69 -25.42 22.22
N PRO A 214 26.71 -25.44 23.57
CA PRO A 214 26.67 -26.70 24.33
C PRO A 214 25.39 -27.53 24.10
N HIS A 215 24.34 -26.94 23.54
CA HIS A 215 23.04 -27.57 23.36
C HIS A 215 22.72 -27.94 21.91
N GLY A 216 23.51 -27.48 20.94
CA GLY A 216 23.30 -27.77 19.51
C GLY A 216 23.93 -26.73 18.59
N ASN A 217 23.60 -26.83 17.30
CA ASN A 217 24.15 -25.97 16.25
C ASN A 217 23.53 -24.58 16.30
N VAL A 218 24.34 -23.56 15.97
CA VAL A 218 23.92 -22.15 15.95
C VAL A 218 24.08 -21.59 14.55
N PHE A 219 23.02 -20.97 14.04
CA PHE A 219 22.97 -20.35 12.72
C PHE A 219 22.57 -18.88 12.83
N ILE A 220 23.19 -18.01 12.04
CA ILE A 220 22.91 -16.57 12.00
C ILE A 220 22.30 -16.20 10.65
N SER A 221 21.08 -15.68 10.68
CA SER A 221 20.45 -14.99 9.55
C SER A 221 20.48 -13.48 9.82
N SER A 222 20.93 -12.67 8.86
CA SER A 222 21.09 -11.23 9.08
C SER A 222 20.73 -10.40 7.85
N GLU A 223 20.03 -9.28 8.05
CA GLU A 223 19.82 -8.22 7.03
C GLU A 223 21.00 -7.25 6.95
N LYS A 224 21.91 -7.29 7.94
CA LYS A 224 23.08 -6.43 8.02
C LYS A 224 24.36 -7.25 7.86
N GLU A 225 25.46 -6.56 7.61
CA GLU A 225 26.77 -7.19 7.68
C GLU A 225 27.01 -7.71 9.10
N ILE A 226 27.55 -8.92 9.21
CA ILE A 226 27.94 -9.51 10.49
C ILE A 226 29.47 -9.44 10.61
N PRO A 227 30.02 -9.25 11.82
CA PRO A 227 31.46 -9.28 12.05
C PRO A 227 32.10 -10.56 11.53
N ARG A 228 33.31 -10.45 10.98
CA ARG A 228 34.07 -11.60 10.42
C ARG A 228 34.19 -12.78 11.39
N SER A 229 34.27 -12.52 12.70
CA SER A 229 34.33 -13.56 13.74
C SER A 229 33.06 -14.41 13.84
N LEU A 230 31.92 -13.89 13.35
CA LEU A 230 30.61 -14.53 13.37
C LEU A 230 30.22 -15.16 12.02
N GLU A 231 31.00 -14.92 10.96
CA GLU A 231 30.73 -15.44 9.62
C GLU A 231 30.65 -16.97 9.57
N GLN A 232 31.40 -17.66 10.43
CA GLN A 232 31.35 -19.12 10.55
C GLN A 232 29.97 -19.67 10.93
N TYR A 233 29.11 -18.85 11.55
CA TYR A 233 27.74 -19.24 11.93
C TYR A 233 26.71 -18.81 10.87
N ARG A 234 27.11 -18.15 9.78
CA ARG A 234 26.15 -17.63 8.80
C ARG A 234 25.30 -18.75 8.20
N LEU A 235 23.99 -18.55 8.22
CA LEU A 235 23.04 -19.37 7.47
C LEU A 235 23.04 -18.94 6.00
N VAL A 236 23.69 -19.73 5.15
CA VAL A 236 23.62 -19.58 3.70
C VAL A 236 22.44 -20.41 3.19
N ILE A 237 21.40 -19.75 2.70
CA ILE A 237 20.11 -20.39 2.41
C ILE A 237 19.45 -19.77 1.19
N ASN A 238 18.69 -20.58 0.43
CA ASN A 238 17.67 -20.05 -0.47
C ASN A 238 16.52 -19.43 0.34
N PRO A 239 16.17 -18.15 0.15
CA PRO A 239 15.08 -17.51 0.88
C PRO A 239 13.72 -18.23 0.79
N ASN A 240 13.45 -18.96 -0.30
CA ASN A 240 12.21 -19.73 -0.44
C ASN A 240 12.12 -20.89 0.59
N ASP A 241 13.26 -21.36 1.09
CA ASP A 241 13.36 -22.52 1.99
C ASP A 241 13.33 -22.16 3.48
N ILE A 242 13.36 -20.86 3.82
CA ILE A 242 13.52 -20.40 5.21
C ILE A 242 12.45 -20.94 6.16
N HIS A 243 11.20 -21.05 5.71
CA HIS A 243 10.12 -21.56 6.55
C HIS A 243 10.26 -23.07 6.85
N HIS A 244 10.86 -23.84 5.93
CA HIS A 244 11.19 -25.25 6.18
C HIS A 244 12.29 -25.37 7.22
N VAL A 245 13.30 -24.49 7.16
CA VAL A 245 14.39 -24.41 8.13
C VAL A 245 13.90 -23.96 9.51
N ILE A 246 13.05 -22.92 9.60
CA ILE A 246 12.46 -22.48 10.87
C ILE A 246 11.64 -23.62 11.50
N ALA A 247 10.78 -24.27 10.71
CA ALA A 247 9.89 -25.33 11.20
C ALA A 247 10.63 -26.56 11.77
N HIS A 248 11.89 -26.74 11.41
CA HIS A 248 12.76 -27.80 11.93
C HIS A 248 13.83 -27.31 12.91
N SER A 249 13.83 -26.01 13.23
CA SER A 249 14.71 -25.45 14.25
C SER A 249 14.15 -25.68 15.66
N SER A 250 15.01 -25.58 16.66
CA SER A 250 14.65 -25.71 18.08
C SER A 250 14.15 -24.41 18.69
N MET A 251 14.64 -23.26 18.18
CA MET A 251 14.27 -21.93 18.64
C MET A 251 14.75 -20.85 17.67
N VAL A 252 14.01 -19.76 17.58
CA VAL A 252 14.43 -18.53 16.90
C VAL A 252 14.70 -17.43 17.93
N ILE A 253 15.90 -16.87 17.93
CA ILE A 253 16.32 -15.80 18.86
C ILE A 253 16.72 -14.59 18.04
N GLY A 254 16.41 -13.36 18.47
CA GLY A 254 16.86 -12.22 17.69
C GLY A 254 16.27 -10.89 18.06
N ASP A 255 16.35 -9.95 17.12
CA ASP A 255 15.68 -8.65 17.20
C ASP A 255 14.60 -8.47 16.11
N SER A 256 14.28 -9.53 15.36
CA SER A 256 13.23 -9.52 14.33
C SER A 256 11.84 -9.77 14.90
N GLN A 257 10.89 -8.91 14.53
CA GLN A 257 9.47 -9.10 14.81
C GLN A 257 8.84 -10.13 13.86
N SER A 258 9.10 -10.01 12.55
CA SER A 258 8.48 -10.87 11.53
C SER A 258 8.88 -12.33 11.71
N MET A 259 10.17 -12.62 11.85
CA MET A 259 10.62 -14.01 12.03
C MET A 259 10.19 -14.60 13.37
N ALA A 260 9.93 -13.76 14.39
CA ALA A 260 9.32 -14.22 15.64
C ALA A 260 7.84 -14.63 15.43
N MET A 261 7.06 -13.86 14.67
CA MET A 261 5.68 -14.23 14.32
C MET A 261 5.63 -15.47 13.43
N GLU A 262 6.55 -15.60 12.47
CA GLU A 262 6.69 -16.77 11.61
C GLU A 262 7.04 -18.04 12.43
N ALA A 263 8.00 -17.94 13.36
CA ALA A 263 8.35 -19.03 14.27
C ALA A 263 7.17 -19.43 15.18
N ALA A 264 6.52 -18.45 15.80
CA ALA A 264 5.34 -18.67 16.64
C ALA A 264 4.21 -19.38 15.86
N SER A 265 3.95 -18.94 14.63
CA SER A 265 2.95 -19.55 13.73
C SER A 265 3.29 -20.99 13.36
N LEU A 266 4.58 -21.33 13.29
CA LEU A 266 5.07 -22.68 13.05
C LEU A 266 5.08 -23.56 14.31
N GLY A 267 4.84 -22.99 15.49
CA GLY A 267 4.95 -23.68 16.78
C GLY A 267 6.38 -23.86 17.24
N ILE A 268 7.26 -22.93 16.87
CA ILE A 268 8.67 -22.88 17.27
C ILE A 268 8.83 -21.73 18.27
N PRO A 269 9.45 -21.96 19.44
CA PRO A 269 9.66 -20.90 20.41
C PRO A 269 10.51 -19.77 19.82
N SER A 270 10.12 -18.53 20.10
CA SER A 270 10.93 -17.36 19.76
C SER A 270 11.18 -16.42 20.93
N LEU A 271 12.40 -15.88 21.01
CA LEU A 271 12.77 -14.81 21.94
C LEU A 271 13.25 -13.59 21.17
N ARG A 272 12.70 -12.42 21.51
CA ARG A 272 13.04 -11.14 20.89
C ARG A 272 13.59 -10.16 21.92
N LEU A 273 14.73 -9.54 21.63
CA LEU A 273 15.35 -8.50 22.47
C LEU A 273 15.50 -7.20 21.65
N ASN A 274 14.58 -6.26 21.85
CA ASN A 274 14.60 -4.95 21.18
C ASN A 274 13.58 -3.96 21.76
N ASP A 275 13.65 -2.72 21.31
CA ASP A 275 12.79 -1.61 21.75
C ASP A 275 11.29 -1.73 21.38
N TYR A 276 10.88 -2.77 20.64
CA TYR A 276 9.48 -3.02 20.25
C TYR A 276 8.78 -4.04 21.16
N ALA A 277 9.47 -4.65 22.12
CA ALA A 277 8.84 -5.44 23.17
C ALA A 277 7.74 -4.63 23.88
N GLY A 278 6.55 -5.22 24.05
CA GLY A 278 5.42 -4.55 24.69
C GLY A 278 4.61 -3.60 23.80
N ARG A 279 4.84 -3.55 22.48
CA ARG A 279 4.27 -2.49 21.62
C ARG A 279 3.40 -2.94 20.45
N ILE A 280 3.59 -4.16 19.95
CA ILE A 280 2.96 -4.65 18.72
C ILE A 280 1.87 -5.64 19.09
N SER A 281 0.61 -5.28 18.89
CA SER A 281 -0.54 -6.01 19.44
C SER A 281 -0.60 -7.48 19.04
N VAL A 282 -0.20 -7.84 17.80
CA VAL A 282 -0.16 -9.25 17.37
C VAL A 282 0.89 -10.07 18.11
N LEU A 283 2.06 -9.50 18.39
CA LEU A 283 3.11 -10.18 19.15
C LEU A 283 2.72 -10.32 20.62
N GLU A 284 2.06 -9.31 21.19
CA GLU A 284 1.54 -9.37 22.55
C GLU A 284 0.46 -10.46 22.71
N GLU A 285 -0.38 -10.67 21.69
CA GLU A 285 -1.33 -11.79 21.68
C GLU A 285 -0.62 -13.15 21.58
N LEU A 286 0.35 -13.29 20.66
CA LEU A 286 1.16 -14.51 20.53
C LEU A 286 1.92 -14.84 21.82
N GLU A 287 2.36 -13.82 22.57
CA GLU A 287 3.10 -13.94 23.82
C GLU A 287 2.20 -14.24 25.01
N HIS A 288 1.19 -13.41 25.27
CA HIS A 288 0.40 -13.49 26.50
C HIS A 288 -0.80 -14.42 26.40
N THR A 289 -1.37 -14.61 25.21
CA THR A 289 -2.50 -15.53 25.00
C THR A 289 -2.03 -16.93 24.66
N TYR A 290 -1.03 -17.04 23.78
CA TYR A 290 -0.59 -18.34 23.27
C TYR A 290 0.75 -18.82 23.83
N SER A 291 1.53 -17.96 24.47
CA SER A 291 2.87 -18.28 24.99
C SER A 291 3.78 -18.90 23.92
N LEU A 292 3.71 -18.40 22.69
CA LEU A 292 4.48 -18.89 21.54
C LEU A 292 5.75 -18.06 21.28
N THR A 293 5.79 -16.81 21.77
CA THR A 293 6.93 -15.91 21.66
C THR A 293 7.14 -15.13 22.96
N PHE A 294 8.34 -14.60 23.19
CA PHE A 294 8.67 -13.83 24.41
C PHE A 294 9.50 -12.59 24.07
N GLY A 295 9.06 -11.41 24.52
CA GLY A 295 9.66 -10.13 24.19
C GLY A 295 10.27 -9.41 25.37
N PHE A 296 11.48 -8.90 25.16
CA PHE A 296 12.25 -8.21 26.18
C PHE A 296 12.79 -6.89 25.63
N LEU A 297 12.73 -5.84 26.44
CA LEU A 297 13.42 -4.58 26.15
C LEU A 297 14.93 -4.76 26.36
N PRO A 298 15.81 -3.96 25.73
CA PRO A 298 17.26 -4.07 25.92
C PRO A 298 17.72 -4.01 27.38
N LYS A 299 17.00 -3.23 28.21
CA LYS A 299 17.24 -3.15 29.66
C LYS A 299 16.90 -4.43 30.44
N GLN A 300 16.11 -5.33 29.86
CA GLN A 300 15.68 -6.62 30.41
C GLN A 300 16.56 -7.78 29.90
N LYS A 301 17.82 -7.49 29.55
CA LYS A 301 18.77 -8.47 29.04
C LYS A 301 18.93 -9.66 29.99
N LYS A 302 18.89 -9.44 31.30
CA LYS A 302 19.02 -10.52 32.29
C LYS A 302 17.84 -11.48 32.21
N GLU A 303 16.62 -10.96 32.23
CA GLU A 303 15.37 -11.71 32.14
C GLU A 303 15.27 -12.47 30.81
N PHE A 304 15.79 -11.88 29.73
CA PHE A 304 15.91 -12.54 28.44
C PHE A 304 16.78 -13.81 28.52
N PHE A 305 17.96 -13.75 29.16
CA PHE A 305 18.82 -14.92 29.33
C PHE A 305 18.23 -15.93 30.35
N GLU A 306 17.56 -15.46 31.39
CA GLU A 306 16.81 -16.34 32.31
C GLU A 306 15.74 -17.13 31.55
N LYS A 307 14.98 -16.47 30.68
CA LYS A 307 13.96 -17.14 29.84
C LYS A 307 14.57 -18.08 28.81
N LEU A 308 15.69 -17.69 28.21
CA LEU A 308 16.43 -18.55 27.27
C LEU A 308 16.82 -19.87 27.95
N ASN A 309 17.43 -19.78 29.13
CA ASN A 309 17.88 -20.94 29.90
C ASN A 309 16.70 -21.80 30.37
N GLU A 310 15.60 -21.18 30.82
CA GLU A 310 14.35 -21.88 31.15
C GLU A 310 13.86 -22.74 29.96
N LEU A 311 13.82 -22.16 28.75
CA LEU A 311 13.33 -22.86 27.56
C LEU A 311 14.28 -23.96 27.11
N ILE A 312 15.60 -23.74 27.15
CA ILE A 312 16.60 -24.76 26.80
C ILE A 312 16.48 -26.01 27.69
N GLN A 313 16.24 -25.79 28.99
CA GLN A 313 16.14 -26.85 30.00
C GLN A 313 14.74 -27.49 30.07
N THR A 314 13.76 -26.94 29.36
CA THR A 314 12.38 -27.45 29.40
C THR A 314 12.26 -28.80 28.70
N THR A 315 11.88 -29.83 29.45
CA THR A 315 11.54 -31.15 28.90
C THR A 315 10.32 -31.07 27.98
N ASN A 316 10.39 -31.80 26.85
CA ASN A 316 9.36 -31.87 25.81
C ASN A 316 8.92 -30.49 25.28
N LEU A 317 9.86 -29.53 25.18
CA LEU A 317 9.59 -28.18 24.69
C LEU A 317 8.83 -28.16 23.35
N LYS A 318 9.28 -28.97 22.38
CA LYS A 318 8.64 -29.09 21.05
C LYS A 318 7.17 -29.47 21.17
N GLU A 319 6.84 -30.48 21.97
CA GLU A 319 5.45 -30.94 22.16
C GLU A 319 4.57 -29.87 22.82
N LYS A 320 5.10 -29.14 23.81
CA LYS A 320 4.40 -28.03 24.47
C LYS A 320 4.06 -26.93 23.47
N PHE A 321 5.01 -26.54 22.62
CA PHE A 321 4.78 -25.50 21.61
C PHE A 321 3.87 -25.97 20.47
N LEU A 322 3.95 -27.24 20.04
CA LEU A 322 2.99 -27.81 19.10
C LEU A 322 1.57 -27.83 19.66
N LYS A 323 1.38 -28.07 20.97
CA LYS A 323 0.07 -27.95 21.62
C LYS A 323 -0.45 -26.51 21.58
N ARG A 324 0.39 -25.51 21.88
CA ARG A 324 0.05 -24.08 21.78
C ARG A 324 -0.29 -23.66 20.35
N LYS A 325 0.48 -24.13 19.36
CA LYS A 325 0.19 -23.96 17.93
C LYS A 325 -1.17 -24.51 17.54
N ARG A 326 -1.54 -25.71 18.02
CA ARG A 326 -2.88 -26.29 17.75
C ARG A 326 -3.99 -25.40 18.28
N GLN A 327 -3.82 -24.81 19.46
CA GLN A 327 -4.76 -23.82 19.98
C GLN A 327 -4.83 -22.59 19.07
N LEU A 328 -3.69 -22.02 18.68
CA LEU A 328 -3.62 -20.90 17.73
C LEU A 328 -4.40 -21.19 16.44
N ILE A 329 -4.17 -22.35 15.82
CA ILE A 329 -4.83 -22.76 14.57
C ILE A 329 -6.34 -22.91 14.76
N ASN A 330 -6.80 -23.43 15.90
CA ASN A 330 -8.22 -23.56 16.16
C ASN A 330 -8.92 -22.22 16.36
N ASP A 331 -8.22 -21.24 16.94
CA ASP A 331 -8.76 -19.92 17.26
C ASP A 331 -8.75 -18.95 16.08
N LYS A 332 -7.83 -19.15 15.11
CA LYS A 332 -7.58 -18.20 14.02
C LYS A 332 -8.04 -18.74 12.67
N ILE A 333 -8.50 -17.83 11.80
CA ILE A 333 -8.92 -18.19 10.45
C ILE A 333 -7.73 -18.28 9.48
N ASN A 334 -7.91 -18.99 8.37
CA ASN A 334 -6.93 -19.01 7.27
C ASN A 334 -6.93 -17.65 6.54
N THR A 335 -5.88 -16.85 6.73
CA THR A 335 -5.77 -15.49 6.18
C THR A 335 -5.75 -15.47 4.66
N HIS A 336 -5.13 -16.47 4.03
CA HIS A 336 -5.12 -16.54 2.57
C HIS A 336 -6.54 -16.73 2.02
N GLN A 337 -7.31 -17.67 2.58
CA GLN A 337 -8.70 -17.89 2.16
C GLN A 337 -9.55 -16.62 2.32
N LEU A 338 -9.35 -15.88 3.42
CA LEU A 338 -10.00 -14.59 3.64
C LEU A 338 -9.65 -13.58 2.55
N ILE A 339 -8.36 -13.37 2.29
CA ILE A 339 -7.91 -12.37 1.30
C ILE A 339 -8.39 -12.77 -0.10
N SER A 340 -8.26 -14.04 -0.48
CA SER A 340 -8.74 -14.55 -1.77
C SER A 340 -10.25 -14.34 -1.92
N TRP A 341 -11.07 -14.73 -0.92
CA TRP A 341 -12.51 -14.47 -0.96
C TRP A 341 -12.83 -12.98 -1.08
N LEU A 342 -12.18 -12.15 -0.25
CA LEU A 342 -12.40 -10.71 -0.21
C LEU A 342 -12.18 -10.10 -1.60
N LEU A 343 -11.07 -10.46 -2.26
CA LEU A 343 -10.69 -9.91 -3.54
C LEU A 343 -11.50 -10.50 -4.69
N LEU A 344 -11.67 -11.82 -4.77
CA LEU A 344 -12.42 -12.49 -5.84
C LEU A 344 -13.91 -12.09 -5.84
N SER A 345 -14.49 -11.87 -4.67
CA SER A 345 -15.90 -11.45 -4.52
C SER A 345 -16.07 -9.93 -4.42
N TYR A 346 -15.02 -9.14 -4.62
CA TYR A 346 -15.08 -7.68 -4.51
C TYR A 346 -16.00 -7.06 -5.57
N PRO A 347 -16.82 -6.04 -5.24
CA PRO A 347 -17.00 -5.41 -3.94
C PRO A 347 -18.07 -6.06 -3.04
N LYS A 348 -18.78 -7.11 -3.50
CA LYS A 348 -19.89 -7.75 -2.76
C LYS A 348 -19.45 -8.31 -1.40
N SER A 349 -18.21 -8.78 -1.30
CA SER A 349 -17.59 -9.22 -0.03
C SER A 349 -17.66 -8.15 1.06
N LEU A 350 -17.59 -6.86 0.72
CA LEU A 350 -17.68 -5.77 1.69
C LEU A 350 -19.09 -5.64 2.31
N ASP A 351 -20.13 -5.86 1.50
CA ASP A 351 -21.51 -5.80 1.99
C ASP A 351 -21.78 -6.99 2.91
N GLN A 352 -21.22 -8.16 2.60
CA GLN A 352 -21.28 -9.34 3.46
C GLN A 352 -20.59 -9.11 4.81
N LEU A 353 -19.40 -8.49 4.82
CA LEU A 353 -18.69 -8.14 6.08
C LEU A 353 -19.43 -7.12 6.93
N LYS A 354 -20.15 -6.17 6.31
CA LYS A 354 -20.93 -5.16 7.06
C LYS A 354 -22.20 -5.75 7.68
N ASN A 355 -22.79 -6.74 7.03
CA ASN A 355 -24.07 -7.32 7.42
C ASN A 355 -23.92 -8.55 8.34
N ASP A 356 -22.75 -9.18 8.39
CA ASP A 356 -22.47 -10.33 9.26
C ASP A 356 -21.46 -9.95 10.37
N LYS A 357 -21.98 -9.67 11.57
CA LYS A 357 -21.15 -9.37 12.76
C LYS A 357 -20.31 -10.57 13.21
N ASP A 358 -20.73 -11.79 12.83
CA ASP A 358 -20.10 -13.06 13.16
C ASP A 358 -19.65 -13.78 11.88
N PHE A 359 -19.05 -13.00 10.95
CA PHE A 359 -18.59 -13.52 9.67
C PHE A 359 -17.69 -14.75 9.87
N SER A 360 -18.15 -15.87 9.33
CA SER A 360 -17.38 -17.12 9.29
C SER A 360 -17.15 -17.51 7.84
N LEU A 361 -15.89 -17.76 7.47
CA LEU A 361 -15.51 -18.24 6.14
C LEU A 361 -16.25 -19.52 5.74
N LYS A 362 -16.69 -20.35 6.70
CA LYS A 362 -17.47 -21.56 6.42
C LYS A 362 -18.82 -21.27 5.73
N LYS A 363 -19.38 -20.06 5.89
CA LYS A 363 -20.65 -19.65 5.30
C LYS A 363 -20.53 -19.14 3.86
N THR A 364 -19.31 -18.93 3.33
CA THR A 364 -19.12 -18.28 2.01
C THR A 364 -19.20 -19.23 0.83
N GLY A 365 -19.23 -20.55 1.06
CA GLY A 365 -19.53 -21.55 0.03
C GLY A 365 -18.54 -21.61 -1.14
N ILE A 366 -17.37 -20.96 -1.06
CA ILE A 366 -16.38 -21.02 -2.14
C ILE A 366 -15.83 -22.44 -2.23
N LYS A 367 -16.24 -23.15 -3.29
CA LYS A 367 -15.45 -24.20 -3.92
C LYS A 367 -14.59 -23.56 -5.03
N PRO A 368 -13.35 -24.02 -5.25
CA PRO A 368 -12.47 -23.43 -6.25
C PRO A 368 -13.06 -23.57 -7.67
N GLY A 369 -13.35 -22.41 -8.28
CA GLY A 369 -13.40 -22.16 -9.73
C GLY A 369 -14.63 -22.65 -10.50
N THR A 370 -15.40 -21.70 -11.05
CA THR A 370 -16.00 -21.84 -12.40
C THR A 370 -16.15 -20.47 -13.05
N SER A 371 -15.68 -20.39 -14.29
CA SER A 371 -15.62 -19.23 -15.18
C SER A 371 -16.98 -18.66 -15.57
N SER A 372 -17.06 -17.34 -15.73
CA SER A 372 -18.05 -16.73 -16.64
C SER A 372 -17.48 -15.49 -17.34
N THR A 373 -17.54 -15.51 -18.67
CA THR A 373 -17.20 -14.44 -19.60
C THR A 373 -18.30 -13.39 -19.69
N PHE A 374 -17.97 -12.09 -19.65
CA PHE A 374 -18.82 -11.04 -20.25
C PHE A 374 -18.08 -9.73 -20.57
N GLU A 375 -18.46 -9.08 -21.66
CA GLU A 375 -17.88 -7.85 -22.22
C GLU A 375 -18.53 -6.53 -21.75
N LEU A 376 -17.65 -5.55 -21.51
CA LEU A 376 -17.67 -4.08 -21.74
C LEU A 376 -18.93 -3.19 -21.59
N ARG A 377 -18.73 -2.05 -20.90
CA ARG A 377 -19.10 -0.71 -21.42
C ARG A 377 -18.12 0.39 -20.96
N LYS A 378 -17.50 1.09 -21.93
CA LYS A 378 -16.57 2.23 -21.72
C LYS A 378 -17.34 3.56 -21.81
N GLY A 379 -17.39 4.33 -20.73
CA GLY A 379 -17.74 5.75 -20.79
C GLY A 379 -16.61 6.55 -21.45
N ASN A 380 -16.89 7.24 -22.54
CA ASN A 380 -15.89 7.85 -23.42
C ASN A 380 -15.42 9.23 -22.92
N THR A 381 -14.64 9.27 -21.84
CA THR A 381 -14.00 10.50 -21.28
C THR A 381 -12.97 11.14 -22.22
N LYS A 382 -12.47 10.40 -23.22
CA LYS A 382 -11.52 10.95 -24.21
C LYS A 382 -12.16 12.02 -25.10
N LYS A 383 -13.45 11.89 -25.46
CA LYS A 383 -14.15 12.89 -26.29
C LYS A 383 -14.31 14.22 -25.55
N SER A 384 -14.66 14.20 -24.27
CA SER A 384 -14.81 15.41 -23.46
C SER A 384 -13.49 16.13 -23.23
N LEU A 385 -12.39 15.41 -22.96
CA LEU A 385 -11.08 16.03 -22.79
C LEU A 385 -10.55 16.63 -24.10
N LEU A 386 -10.80 15.95 -25.24
CA LEU A 386 -10.44 16.44 -26.56
C LEU A 386 -11.21 17.72 -26.93
N LEU A 387 -12.50 17.79 -26.63
CA LEU A 387 -13.32 18.98 -26.84
C LEU A 387 -12.85 20.17 -25.98
N ILE A 388 -12.48 19.92 -24.72
CA ILE A 388 -11.93 20.95 -23.82
C ILE A 388 -10.59 21.47 -24.36
N LEU A 389 -9.68 20.58 -24.73
CA LEU A 389 -8.37 20.96 -25.29
C LEU A 389 -8.54 21.73 -26.60
N LEU A 390 -9.40 21.25 -27.50
CA LEU A 390 -9.69 21.92 -28.78
C LEU A 390 -10.26 23.32 -28.56
N TYR A 391 -11.23 23.47 -27.65
CA TYR A 391 -11.81 24.78 -27.31
C TYR A 391 -10.77 25.76 -26.79
N PHE A 392 -9.95 25.34 -25.83
CA PHE A 392 -8.92 26.22 -25.26
C PHE A 392 -7.78 26.51 -26.23
N SER A 393 -7.41 25.57 -27.10
CA SER A 393 -6.43 25.81 -28.16
C SER A 393 -6.93 26.81 -29.20
N ILE A 394 -8.20 26.71 -29.60
CA ILE A 394 -8.83 27.69 -30.52
C ILE A 394 -8.91 29.07 -29.86
N LEU A 395 -9.35 29.11 -28.60
CA LEU A 395 -9.48 30.35 -27.84
C LEU A 395 -8.13 31.04 -27.65
N LEU A 396 -7.09 30.27 -27.31
CA LEU A 396 -5.71 30.76 -27.20
C LEU A 396 -5.15 31.22 -28.56
N PHE A 397 -5.46 30.52 -29.65
CA PHE A 397 -5.06 30.93 -30.99
C PHE A 397 -5.67 32.28 -31.38
N PHE A 398 -6.97 32.49 -31.16
CA PHE A 398 -7.61 33.79 -31.38
C PHE A 398 -7.11 34.89 -30.44
N TYR A 399 -6.65 34.54 -29.24
CA TYR A 399 -6.09 35.49 -28.28
C TYR A 399 -4.66 35.94 -28.64
N LEU A 400 -3.82 35.01 -29.12
CA LEU A 400 -2.41 35.26 -29.39
C LEU A 400 -2.16 35.89 -30.77
N PHE A 401 -2.91 35.50 -31.80
CA PHE A 401 -2.65 35.95 -33.17
C PHE A 401 -3.46 37.21 -33.52
N PRO A 402 -2.81 38.30 -33.97
CA PRO A 402 -3.52 39.48 -34.46
C PRO A 402 -4.18 39.15 -35.81
N PHE A 403 -5.51 39.09 -35.84
CA PHE A 403 -6.24 39.05 -37.11
C PHE A 403 -6.33 40.48 -37.66
N SER A 404 -5.74 40.71 -38.83
CA SER A 404 -5.72 42.01 -39.51
C SER A 404 -7.14 42.45 -39.89
N ASP A 405 -7.56 43.60 -39.35
CA ASP A 405 -8.51 44.65 -39.78
C ASP A 405 -9.77 44.35 -40.63
N SER A 406 -10.12 43.10 -40.92
CA SER A 406 -11.27 42.76 -41.77
C SER A 406 -12.62 42.78 -41.05
N LEU A 407 -12.63 42.88 -39.72
CA LEU A 407 -13.84 43.01 -38.90
C LEU A 407 -13.65 44.17 -37.91
N SER A 408 -14.07 45.37 -38.30
CA SER A 408 -13.96 46.60 -37.52
C SER A 408 -14.91 46.63 -36.29
N LEU A 409 -14.88 45.59 -35.47
CA LEU A 409 -15.65 45.47 -34.21
C LEU A 409 -15.19 46.47 -33.15
N ASN A 410 -13.93 46.91 -33.22
CA ASN A 410 -13.36 47.94 -32.34
C ASN A 410 -13.91 49.35 -32.62
N ARG A 411 -14.72 49.56 -33.68
CA ARG A 411 -15.31 50.87 -34.05
C ARG A 411 -16.84 50.92 -33.94
N GLN A 412 -17.51 49.81 -33.67
CA GLN A 412 -18.97 49.77 -33.49
C GLN A 412 -19.31 49.90 -32.00
N HIS A 413 -19.86 51.06 -31.62
CA HIS A 413 -20.41 51.30 -30.30
C HIS A 413 -21.92 51.13 -30.33
N TYR A 414 -22.46 50.21 -29.52
CA TYR A 414 -23.90 50.15 -29.24
C TYR A 414 -24.13 50.64 -27.81
N LYS A 415 -24.83 51.78 -27.65
CA LYS A 415 -25.09 52.43 -26.34
C LYS A 415 -23.84 52.48 -25.44
N SER A 416 -22.74 53.01 -25.97
CA SER A 416 -21.46 53.23 -25.27
C SER A 416 -20.60 51.98 -24.99
N PHE A 417 -21.03 50.76 -25.38
CA PHE A 417 -20.20 49.55 -25.26
C PHE A 417 -19.47 49.21 -26.56
N ARG A 418 -18.16 48.93 -26.46
CA ARG A 418 -17.32 48.44 -27.56
C ARG A 418 -17.72 46.98 -27.89
N GLY A 419 -17.93 46.68 -29.17
CA GLY A 419 -18.50 45.40 -29.62
C GLY A 419 -17.65 44.15 -29.31
N ASP A 420 -16.36 44.32 -29.08
CA ASP A 420 -15.45 43.26 -28.66
C ASP A 420 -15.75 42.75 -27.24
N HIS A 421 -16.20 43.60 -26.31
CA HIS A 421 -16.61 43.16 -24.97
C HIS A 421 -17.78 42.16 -25.00
N ILE A 422 -18.66 42.26 -26.01
CA ILE A 422 -19.76 41.32 -26.22
C ILE A 422 -19.21 39.95 -26.65
N ILE A 423 -18.16 39.93 -27.47
CA ILE A 423 -17.49 38.70 -27.91
C ILE A 423 -16.80 38.04 -26.72
N HIS A 424 -16.06 38.82 -25.91
CA HIS A 424 -15.45 38.36 -24.66
C HIS A 424 -16.48 37.70 -23.74
N PHE A 425 -17.63 38.34 -23.56
CA PHE A 425 -18.73 37.77 -22.78
C PHE A 425 -19.19 36.39 -23.31
N PHE A 426 -19.49 36.27 -24.61
CA PHE A 426 -19.99 35.03 -25.20
C PHE A 426 -18.95 33.91 -25.26
N VAL A 427 -17.66 34.25 -25.38
CA VAL A 427 -16.55 33.28 -25.44
C VAL A 427 -16.26 32.66 -24.07
N PHE A 428 -16.48 33.39 -22.97
CA PHE A 428 -16.21 32.86 -21.64
C PHE A 428 -17.44 32.21 -20.97
N ALA A 429 -18.65 32.46 -21.46
CA ALA A 429 -19.88 31.85 -20.96
C ALA A 429 -19.96 30.30 -21.05
N PRO A 430 -19.43 29.62 -22.09
CA PRO A 430 -19.42 28.16 -22.14
C PRO A 430 -18.42 27.48 -21.20
N ILE A 431 -17.44 28.22 -20.65
CA ILE A 431 -16.33 27.64 -19.88
C ILE A 431 -16.81 26.83 -18.67
N PRO A 432 -17.74 27.32 -17.82
CA PRO A 432 -18.32 26.52 -16.73
C PRO A 432 -18.88 25.17 -17.19
N PHE A 433 -19.55 25.11 -18.36
CA PHE A 433 -20.09 23.86 -18.91
C PHE A 433 -19.00 22.90 -19.38
N LEU A 434 -17.94 23.44 -19.99
CA LEU A 434 -16.82 22.67 -20.50
C LEU A 434 -15.95 22.09 -19.38
N ILE A 435 -15.77 22.82 -18.28
CA ILE A 435 -14.97 22.37 -17.13
C ILE A 435 -15.80 21.62 -16.10
N LEU A 436 -17.13 21.69 -16.13
CA LEU A 436 -18.01 20.94 -15.23
C LEU A 436 -17.68 19.45 -15.18
N PRO A 437 -17.40 18.73 -16.30
CA PRO A 437 -17.04 17.31 -16.28
C PRO A 437 -15.71 17.02 -15.56
N LEU A 438 -14.84 18.01 -15.38
CA LEU A 438 -13.62 17.90 -14.55
C LEU A 438 -13.97 17.81 -13.05
N PHE A 439 -15.14 18.32 -12.67
CA PHE A 439 -15.70 18.19 -11.33
C PHE A 439 -16.66 17.00 -11.29
N LEU A 440 -16.27 15.99 -10.52
CA LEU A 440 -16.91 14.69 -10.47
C LEU A 440 -18.38 14.82 -10.03
N ARG A 441 -19.28 13.99 -10.61
CA ARG A 441 -20.65 13.83 -10.10
C ARG A 441 -20.55 13.55 -8.59
N GLN A 442 -21.26 14.37 -7.79
CA GLN A 442 -21.46 14.32 -6.32
C GLN A 442 -20.72 15.34 -5.43
N ILE A 443 -20.07 16.37 -5.99
CA ILE A 443 -19.56 17.48 -5.14
C ILE A 443 -20.67 18.54 -4.92
N LYS A 444 -20.95 18.92 -3.65
CA LYS A 444 -21.81 20.08 -3.30
C LYS A 444 -21.23 21.37 -3.94
N PHE A 445 -22.10 22.21 -4.50
CA PHE A 445 -21.73 23.46 -5.19
C PHE A 445 -20.78 23.27 -6.40
N ARG A 446 -20.92 22.18 -7.16
CA ARG A 446 -20.06 21.92 -8.34
C ARG A 446 -20.09 23.02 -9.39
N TRP A 447 -21.24 23.64 -9.63
CA TRP A 447 -21.41 24.72 -10.58
C TRP A 447 -20.63 25.94 -10.10
N LEU A 448 -20.69 26.26 -8.80
CA LEU A 448 -19.93 27.35 -8.20
C LEU A 448 -18.42 27.12 -8.30
N LYS A 449 -17.96 25.89 -8.05
CA LYS A 449 -16.53 25.53 -8.22
C LYS A 449 -16.07 25.60 -9.67
N ALA A 450 -16.92 25.18 -10.61
CA ALA A 450 -16.67 25.37 -12.04
C ALA A 450 -16.60 26.86 -12.38
N SER A 451 -17.53 27.68 -11.92
CA SER A 451 -17.51 29.13 -12.13
C SER A 451 -16.26 29.78 -11.54
N LEU A 452 -15.86 29.42 -10.32
CA LEU A 452 -14.65 29.96 -9.68
C LEU A 452 -13.38 29.59 -10.46
N LEU A 453 -13.28 28.35 -10.95
CA LEU A 453 -12.17 27.96 -11.83
C LEU A 453 -12.24 28.68 -13.18
N GLY A 454 -13.44 28.87 -13.73
CA GLY A 454 -13.65 29.66 -14.94
C GLY A 454 -13.19 31.10 -14.78
N VAL A 455 -13.43 31.72 -13.61
CA VAL A 455 -12.98 33.09 -13.30
C VAL A 455 -11.46 33.16 -13.24
N LEU A 456 -10.81 32.16 -12.64
CA LEU A 456 -9.34 32.06 -12.65
C LEU A 456 -8.78 31.93 -14.08
N ILE A 457 -9.45 31.15 -14.94
CA ILE A 457 -9.07 31.01 -16.35
C ILE A 457 -9.28 32.33 -17.09
N ALA A 458 -10.42 32.99 -16.91
CA ALA A 458 -10.70 34.31 -17.49
C ALA A 458 -9.65 35.36 -17.10
N ALA A 459 -9.27 35.40 -15.82
CA ALA A 459 -8.23 36.29 -15.34
C ALA A 459 -6.85 35.95 -15.91
N LEU A 460 -6.51 34.65 -16.02
CA LEU A 460 -5.23 34.22 -16.58
C LEU A 460 -5.12 34.61 -18.06
N PHE A 461 -6.18 34.45 -18.84
CA PHE A 461 -6.23 34.89 -20.24
C PHE A 461 -5.97 36.39 -20.36
N GLU A 462 -6.62 37.21 -19.53
CA GLU A 462 -6.41 38.66 -19.58
C GLU A 462 -4.99 39.08 -19.11
N ILE A 463 -4.43 38.37 -18.13
CA ILE A 463 -3.04 38.57 -17.69
C ILE A 463 -2.04 38.25 -18.81
N THR A 464 -2.36 37.31 -19.72
CA THR A 464 -1.46 37.03 -20.86
C THR A 464 -1.28 38.23 -21.80
N HIS A 465 -2.22 39.19 -21.82
CA HIS A 465 -2.03 40.43 -22.59
C HIS A 465 -0.84 41.25 -22.10
N LEU A 466 -0.48 41.17 -20.82
CA LEU A 466 0.72 41.84 -20.29
C LEU A 466 2.03 41.29 -20.87
N LEU A 467 1.99 40.09 -21.48
CA LEU A 467 3.14 39.44 -22.09
C LEU A 467 3.25 39.70 -23.60
N LEU A 468 2.25 40.33 -24.21
CA LEU A 468 2.20 40.60 -25.65
C LEU A 468 2.39 42.10 -25.92
N PRO A 469 3.44 42.51 -26.65
CA PRO A 469 3.78 43.93 -26.82
C PRO A 469 2.75 44.74 -27.64
N TYR A 470 1.80 44.07 -28.29
CA TYR A 470 0.75 44.66 -29.13
C TYR A 470 -0.66 44.55 -28.52
N ARG A 471 -0.78 44.11 -27.26
CA ARG A 471 -2.06 44.06 -26.52
C ARG A 471 -1.88 44.83 -25.21
N SER A 472 -2.96 45.47 -24.75
CA SER A 472 -2.99 46.12 -23.43
C SER A 472 -4.02 45.42 -22.57
N PHE A 473 -3.67 45.13 -21.32
CA PHE A 473 -4.64 44.75 -20.30
C PHE A 473 -5.68 45.86 -20.15
N THR A 474 -6.97 45.53 -20.24
CA THR A 474 -8.03 46.47 -19.85
C THR A 474 -8.90 45.87 -18.77
N PHE A 475 -9.22 46.69 -17.77
CA PHE A 475 -10.11 46.27 -16.70
C PHE A 475 -11.51 45.91 -17.23
N GLN A 476 -11.95 46.55 -18.31
CA GLN A 476 -13.24 46.32 -18.96
C GLN A 476 -13.29 44.92 -19.61
N ASP A 477 -12.22 44.47 -20.26
CA ASP A 477 -12.12 43.14 -20.86
C ASP A 477 -12.09 42.04 -19.78
N LEU A 478 -11.36 42.28 -18.67
CA LEU A 478 -11.38 41.37 -17.52
C LEU A 478 -12.80 41.21 -16.96
N MET A 479 -13.52 42.33 -16.78
CA MET A 479 -14.89 42.31 -16.27
C MET A 479 -15.85 41.62 -17.22
N ALA A 480 -15.72 41.82 -18.55
CA ALA A 480 -16.52 41.13 -19.55
C ALA A 480 -16.31 39.61 -19.54
N ASN A 481 -15.05 39.15 -19.45
CA ASN A 481 -14.71 37.72 -19.34
C ASN A 481 -15.31 37.10 -18.06
N ILE A 482 -15.14 37.77 -16.91
CA ILE A 482 -15.66 37.32 -15.62
C ILE A 482 -17.19 37.26 -15.63
N LEU A 483 -17.85 38.28 -16.19
CA LEU A 483 -19.31 38.32 -16.32
C LEU A 483 -19.83 37.16 -17.19
N GLY A 484 -19.12 36.83 -18.28
CA GLY A 484 -19.39 35.66 -19.12
C GLY A 484 -19.40 34.37 -18.30
N VAL A 485 -18.34 34.13 -17.52
CA VAL A 485 -18.23 32.94 -16.65
C VAL A 485 -19.33 32.89 -15.61
N PHE A 486 -19.66 34.02 -14.97
CA PHE A 486 -20.72 34.06 -13.96
C PHE A 486 -22.09 33.74 -14.55
N ILE A 487 -22.43 34.33 -15.71
CA ILE A 487 -23.70 34.03 -16.39
C ILE A 487 -23.73 32.55 -16.81
N GLY A 488 -22.65 32.03 -17.41
CA GLY A 488 -22.56 30.60 -17.73
C GLY A 488 -22.75 29.69 -16.52
N GLY A 489 -22.15 30.05 -15.39
CA GLY A 489 -22.32 29.37 -14.11
C GLY A 489 -23.74 29.40 -13.55
N ALA A 490 -24.40 30.56 -13.65
CA ALA A 490 -25.79 30.75 -13.23
C ALA A 490 -26.74 29.93 -14.12
N THR A 491 -26.57 29.97 -15.45
CA THR A 491 -27.32 29.13 -16.39
C THR A 491 -27.18 27.65 -16.04
N LEU A 492 -25.95 27.20 -15.72
CA LEU A 492 -25.66 25.83 -15.34
C LEU A 492 -26.34 25.43 -14.01
N TYR A 493 -26.41 26.35 -13.05
CA TYR A 493 -27.17 26.16 -11.80
C TYR A 493 -28.67 25.97 -12.08
N PHE A 494 -29.27 26.83 -12.90
CA PHE A 494 -30.69 26.76 -13.24
C PHE A 494 -31.03 25.48 -14.02
N PHE A 495 -30.27 25.12 -15.06
CA PHE A 495 -30.49 23.85 -15.80
C PHE A 495 -30.27 22.60 -14.91
N GLY A 496 -29.37 22.67 -13.94
CA GLY A 496 -29.14 21.57 -12.97
C GLY A 496 -30.30 21.36 -11.99
N LEU A 497 -31.13 22.37 -11.74
CA LEU A 497 -32.36 22.25 -10.96
C LEU A 497 -33.49 21.55 -11.75
N PHE A 498 -33.57 21.76 -13.07
CA PHE A 498 -34.56 21.13 -13.95
C PHE A 498 -34.20 19.70 -14.39
N SER A 499 -32.92 19.29 -14.28
CA SER A 499 -32.46 17.93 -14.61
C SER A 499 -32.66 16.90 -13.48
N LYS A 500 -33.29 17.25 -12.36
CA LYS A 500 -33.74 16.28 -11.34
C LYS A 500 -35.16 15.79 -11.66
N LYS A 501 -35.29 15.01 -12.73
CA LYS A 501 -36.35 14.02 -12.91
C LYS A 501 -35.71 12.74 -13.43
#